data_AF-A0A090T6S5-F1
#
_entry.id   AF-A0A090T6S5-F1
#
_cell.length_a   1.000
_cell.length_b   1.000
_cell.length_c   1.000
_cell.angle_alpha   90.00
_cell.angle_beta   90.00
_cell.angle_gamma   90.00
#
_symmetry.space_group_name_H-M   'P 1'
#
loop_
_entity.id
_entity.type
_entity.pdbx_description
1 polymer ?
#
loop_
_entity_poly.entity_id
_entity_poly.type
_entity_poly.pdbx_seq_one_letter_code
_entity_poly.pdbx_strand_id
1 'polypeptide(L)'
;MSSNIANVDTPNYKAVDVSFDAIMSGIGTGKTWQIDSQMLYRIPVQRTRDGNTVELEAEQARFAKNVMDYHQSLAFLQSKINGLKTAIKGQ
;
A
#
# COMPACT_ATOMS: atom_id res chain seq x y z
N MET A 1 -4.21 2.31 3.11
CA MET A 1 -5.45 1.53 2.89
C MET A 1 -6.49 1.64 4.02
N SER A 2 -6.20 2.26 5.18
CA SER A 2 -7.20 2.44 6.24
C SER A 2 -8.39 3.34 5.87
N SER A 3 -8.25 4.15 4.80
CA SER A 3 -9.32 5.06 4.35
C SER A 3 -10.52 4.30 3.74
N ASN A 4 -10.29 3.15 3.10
CA ASN A 4 -11.37 2.37 2.50
C ASN A 4 -12.24 1.69 3.57
N ILE A 5 -11.61 1.08 4.60
CA ILE A 5 -12.33 0.42 5.71
C ILE A 5 -13.18 1.41 6.50
N ALA A 6 -12.65 2.62 6.75
CA ALA A 6 -13.37 3.66 7.47
C ALA A 6 -14.61 4.19 6.71
N ASN A 7 -14.65 4.01 5.39
CA ASN A 7 -15.73 4.48 4.52
C ASN A 7 -16.68 3.36 4.05
N VAL A 8 -16.67 2.21 4.72
CA VAL A 8 -17.56 1.08 4.39
C VAL A 8 -19.05 1.43 4.59
N ASP A 9 -19.36 2.34 5.51
CA ASP A 9 -20.72 2.79 5.79
C ASP A 9 -21.08 4.10 5.07
N THR A 10 -20.18 4.62 4.23
CA THR A 10 -20.38 5.89 3.52
C THR A 10 -21.07 5.61 2.17
N PRO A 11 -22.30 6.11 1.94
CA PRO A 11 -23.00 5.90 0.66
C PRO A 11 -22.18 6.48 -0.51
N ASN A 12 -22.22 5.80 -1.66
CA ASN A 12 -21.49 6.17 -2.89
C ASN A 12 -19.96 6.24 -2.79
N TYR A 13 -19.35 5.68 -1.73
CA TYR A 13 -17.89 5.69 -1.62
C TYR A 13 -17.21 4.79 -2.66
N LYS A 14 -16.10 5.32 -3.16
CA LYS A 14 -15.30 4.80 -4.26
C LYS A 14 -13.96 4.35 -3.69
N ALA A 15 -13.77 3.03 -3.57
CA ALA A 15 -12.52 2.49 -3.07
C ALA A 15 -11.35 2.86 -4.00
N VAL A 16 -10.34 3.53 -3.46
CA VAL A 16 -9.13 3.90 -4.18
C VAL A 16 -8.00 3.01 -3.71
N ASP A 17 -7.26 2.44 -4.65
CA ASP A 17 -6.06 1.68 -4.37
C ASP A 17 -4.82 2.41 -4.91
N VAL A 18 -3.70 2.21 -4.22
CA VAL A 18 -2.39 2.72 -4.64
C VAL A 18 -1.45 1.52 -4.68
N SER A 19 -0.91 1.23 -5.86
CA SER A 19 -0.03 0.08 -6.06
C SER A 19 1.34 0.34 -5.42
N PHE A 20 1.70 -0.44 -4.39
CA PHE A 20 3.00 -0.33 -3.71
C PHE A 20 4.18 -0.61 -4.65
N ASP A 21 4.04 -1.54 -5.60
CA ASP A 21 5.07 -1.85 -6.60
C ASP A 21 5.39 -0.65 -7.49
N ALA A 22 4.38 0.15 -7.85
CA ALA A 22 4.57 1.37 -8.63
C ALA A 22 5.36 2.42 -7.83
N ILE A 23 5.11 2.52 -6.52
CA ILE A 23 5.86 3.40 -5.61
C ILE A 23 7.30 2.91 -5.46
N MET A 24 7.49 1.60 -5.24
CA MET A 24 8.81 1.00 -4.97
C MET A 24 9.71 1.00 -6.21
N SER A 25 9.15 0.80 -7.40
CA SER A 25 9.86 0.93 -8.67
C SER A 25 10.36 2.37 -8.90
N GLY A 26 9.65 3.38 -8.41
CA GLY A 26 10.10 4.78 -8.46
C GLY A 26 11.33 5.03 -7.59
N ILE A 27 11.38 4.42 -6.40
CA ILE A 27 12.47 4.59 -5.42
C ILE A 27 13.81 4.04 -5.95
N GLY A 28 13.80 2.94 -6.73
CA GLY A 28 15.02 2.32 -7.26
C GLY A 28 15.70 3.09 -8.40
N THR A 29 15.00 4.00 -9.07
CA THR A 29 15.48 4.66 -10.30
C THR A 29 16.06 6.05 -10.07
N GLY A 30 16.12 6.53 -8.82
CA GLY A 30 16.66 7.86 -8.49
C GLY A 30 15.83 9.03 -9.02
N LYS A 31 14.65 8.77 -9.60
CA LYS A 31 13.67 9.79 -9.97
C LYS A 31 13.13 10.41 -8.69
N THR A 32 13.21 11.74 -8.59
CA THR A 32 12.44 12.55 -7.63
C THR A 32 11.04 11.98 -7.47
N TRP A 33 10.53 11.93 -6.24
CA TRP A 33 9.21 11.46 -5.81
C TRP A 33 8.05 12.18 -6.53
N GLN A 34 7.97 12.07 -7.85
CA GLN A 34 6.74 12.23 -8.59
C GLN A 34 6.03 10.90 -8.45
N ILE A 35 5.39 10.75 -7.29
CA ILE A 35 4.33 9.77 -7.10
C ILE A 35 3.22 10.25 -8.04
N ASP A 36 3.33 9.93 -9.33
CA ASP A 36 2.16 9.80 -10.19
C ASP A 36 1.43 8.58 -9.65
N SER A 37 0.74 8.77 -8.51
CA SER A 37 -0.19 7.80 -7.97
C SER A 37 -1.27 7.71 -9.02
N GLN A 38 -1.07 6.85 -10.01
CA GLN A 38 -2.14 6.34 -10.82
C GLN A 38 -3.08 5.69 -9.82
N MET A 39 -4.05 6.48 -9.34
CA MET A 39 -5.10 6.02 -8.45
C MET A 39 -5.89 5.01 -9.28
N LEU A 40 -5.54 3.73 -9.12
CA LEU A 40 -6.26 2.67 -9.79
C LEU A 40 -7.61 2.55 -9.07
N TYR A 41 -8.63 3.14 -9.69
CA TYR A 41 -9.99 2.93 -9.27
C TYR A 41 -10.35 1.47 -9.53
N ARG A 42 -10.70 0.74 -8.46
CA ARG A 42 -10.98 -0.69 -8.57
C ARG A 42 -12.40 -0.88 -9.11
N ILE A 43 -12.58 -1.81 -10.06
CA ILE A 43 -13.90 -2.21 -10.53
C ILE A 43 -14.47 -3.17 -9.46
N PRO A 44 -15.54 -2.81 -8.73
CA PRO A 44 -16.12 -3.67 -7.70
C PRO A 44 -16.71 -4.93 -8.32
N VAL A 45 -16.41 -6.10 -7.76
CA VAL A 45 -16.99 -7.38 -8.22
C VAL A 45 -18.36 -7.64 -7.58
N GLN A 46 -18.67 -7.00 -6.45
CA GLN A 46 -20.03 -6.86 -5.93
C GLN A 46 -20.33 -5.40 -5.60
N ARG A 47 -21.31 -4.81 -6.30
CA ARG A 47 -21.87 -3.51 -5.90
C ARG A 47 -22.82 -3.74 -4.73
N THR A 48 -22.53 -3.12 -3.59
CA THR A 48 -23.49 -3.05 -2.49
C THR A 48 -24.75 -2.34 -2.99
N ARG A 49 -25.93 -2.69 -2.44
CA ARG A 49 -27.23 -2.15 -2.85
C ARG A 49 -27.30 -0.61 -2.86
N ASP A 50 -26.41 0.02 -2.08
CA ASP A 50 -26.35 1.46 -1.83
C ASP A 50 -25.27 2.18 -2.67
N GLY A 51 -24.66 1.51 -3.65
CA GLY A 51 -23.67 2.12 -4.55
C GLY A 51 -22.26 2.23 -3.96
N ASN A 52 -22.04 1.71 -2.75
CA ASN A 52 -20.69 1.54 -2.20
C ASN A 52 -19.94 0.44 -2.96
N THR A 53 -18.64 0.63 -3.10
CA THR A 53 -17.69 -0.28 -3.77
C THR A 53 -16.68 -0.90 -2.80
N VAL A 54 -16.80 -0.58 -1.51
CA VAL A 54 -15.99 -1.16 -0.44
C VAL A 54 -16.58 -2.48 0.01
N GLU A 55 -15.76 -3.52 -0.07
CA GLU A 55 -16.06 -4.86 0.46
C GLU A 55 -15.28 -5.04 1.77
N LEU A 56 -15.98 -5.09 2.91
CA LEU A 56 -15.36 -5.08 4.25
C LEU A 56 -14.35 -6.21 4.45
N GLU A 57 -14.77 -7.46 4.24
CA GLU A 57 -13.92 -8.64 4.45
C GLU A 57 -12.70 -8.64 3.53
N ALA A 58 -12.92 -8.27 2.26
CA ALA A 58 -11.85 -8.19 1.28
C ALA A 58 -10.86 -7.06 1.61
N GLU A 59 -11.35 -5.95 2.16
CA GLU A 59 -10.51 -4.83 2.59
C GLU A 59 -9.74 -5.15 3.89
N GLN A 60 -10.34 -5.90 4.82
CA GLN A 60 -9.67 -6.40 6.01
C GLN A 60 -8.51 -7.34 5.65
N ALA A 61 -8.73 -8.28 4.73
CA ALA A 61 -7.68 -9.18 4.23
C ALA A 61 -6.54 -8.41 3.57
N ARG A 62 -6.87 -7.39 2.76
CA ARG A 62 -5.87 -6.51 2.14
C ARG A 62 -5.10 -5.69 3.17
N PHE A 63 -5.80 -5.14 4.17
CA PHE A 63 -5.15 -4.40 5.24
C PHE A 63 -4.16 -5.27 6.00
N ALA A 64 -4.55 -6.48 6.39
CA ALA A 64 -3.65 -7.44 7.02
C ALA A 64 -2.41 -7.73 6.17
N LYS A 65 -2.59 -7.93 4.85
CA LYS A 65 -1.48 -8.12 3.91
C LYS A 65 -0.54 -6.91 3.87
N ASN A 66 -1.08 -5.69 3.74
CA ASN A 66 -0.26 -4.47 3.69
C ASN A 66 0.53 -4.23 4.98
N VAL A 67 -0.05 -4.53 6.13
CA VAL A 67 0.64 -4.43 7.42
C VAL A 67 1.83 -5.40 7.42
N MET A 68 1.62 -6.64 6.98
CA MET A 68 2.70 -7.62 6.85
C MET A 68 3.80 -7.17 5.88
N ASP A 69 3.42 -6.69 4.70
CA ASP A 69 4.36 -6.19 3.68
C ASP A 69 5.16 -4.98 4.19
N TYR A 70 4.52 -4.09 4.95
CA TYR A 70 5.20 -2.97 5.60
C TYR A 70 6.24 -3.45 6.63
N HIS A 71 5.88 -4.41 7.49
CA HIS A 71 6.83 -5.00 8.43
C HIS A 71 8.03 -5.66 7.73
N GLN A 72 7.80 -6.35 6.60
CA GLN A 72 8.87 -6.92 5.80
C GLN A 72 9.78 -5.84 5.17
N SER A 73 9.18 -4.76 4.67
CA SER A 73 9.93 -3.64 4.09
C SER A 73 10.85 -2.96 5.12
N LEU A 74 10.38 -2.81 6.36
CA LEU A 74 11.17 -2.29 7.47
C LEU A 74 12.30 -3.24 7.84
N ALA A 75 12.04 -4.56 7.86
CA ALA A 75 13.08 -5.55 8.10
C ALA A 75 14.17 -5.51 7.02
N PHE A 76 13.79 -5.37 5.75
CA PHE A 76 14.74 -5.22 4.65
C PHE A 76 15.57 -3.93 4.78
N LEU A 77 14.91 -2.80 5.09
CA LEU A 77 15.60 -1.54 5.31
C LEU A 77 16.58 -1.64 6.49
N GLN A 78 16.17 -2.26 7.59
CA GLN A 78 17.03 -2.50 8.75
C GLN A 78 18.24 -3.36 8.38
N SER A 79 18.03 -4.42 7.60
CA SER A 79 19.11 -5.27 7.09
C SER A 79 20.09 -4.48 6.23
N LYS A 80 19.60 -3.63 5.32
CA LYS A 80 20.43 -2.77 4.48
C LYS A 80 21.22 -1.74 5.28
N ILE A 81 20.58 -1.07 6.25
CA ILE A 81 21.25 -0.12 7.15
C ILE A 81 22.32 -0.81 7.98
N ASN A 82 22.03 -1.99 8.51
CA ASN A 82 22.99 -2.79 9.27
C ASN A 82 24.17 -3.20 8.37
N GLY A 83 23.92 -3.65 7.14
CA GLY A 83 24.96 -3.98 6.17
C GLY A 83 25.88 -2.79 5.85
N LEU A 84 25.30 -1.61 5.59
CA LEU A 84 26.06 -0.37 5.38
C LEU A 84 26.84 0.03 6.63
N LYS A 85 26.24 -0.09 7.82
CA LYS A 85 26.89 0.22 9.10
C LYS A 85 28.09 -0.70 9.35
N THR A 86 27.99 -1.99 9.04
CA THR A 86 29.10 -2.95 9.13
C THR A 86 30.19 -2.59 8.13
N ALA A 87 29.84 -2.31 6.87
CA ALA A 87 30.79 -1.91 5.83
C ALA A 87 31.55 -0.61 6.18
N ILE A 88 30.86 0.37 6.77
CA ILE A 88 31.49 1.64 7.21
C ILE A 88 32.35 1.44 8.46
N LYS A 89 31.93 0.58 9.39
CA LYS A 89 32.71 0.29 10.61
C LYS A 89 33.92 -0.60 10.38
N GLY A 90 34.07 -1.22 9.21
CA GLY A 90 35.29 -1.93 8.81
C GLY A 90 35.56 -3.21 9.59
N GLN A 91 34.53 -4.07 9.73
CA GLN A 91 34.73 -5.48 10.05
C GLN A 91 34.66 -6.32 8.77
#